data_AF-A0A060C0R5-F1
#
_entry.id   AF-A0A060C0R5-F1
#
_cell.length_a   1.000
_cell.length_b   1.000
_cell.length_c   1.000
_cell.angle_alpha   90.00
_cell.angle_beta   90.00
_cell.angle_gamma   90.00
#
_symmetry.space_group_name_H-M   'P 1'
#
loop_
_entity.id
_entity.type
_entity.pdbx_description
1 polymer ?
#
loop_
_entity_poly.entity_id
_entity_poly.type
_entity_poly.pdbx_seq_one_letter_code
_entity_poly.pdbx_strand_id
1 'polypeptide(L)'
;NQTYYTTTFGQAFTVTAPQVASVYQTIANGGVKVPLSLVESCTKADGTVITPDLPEPERIIKESTAETVGLMLENVFAQGTLADDIKIDGYRMAGKTGTAQISDGNAATRTASTSPRSSATPPRRSAVLLS
;
A
#
# COMPACT_ATOMS: atom_id res chain seq x y z
N ASN A 1 -12.20 9.38 25.21
CA ASN A 1 -11.51 8.29 24.49
C ASN A 1 -10.77 8.89 23.28
N GLN A 2 -9.55 9.39 23.48
CA GLN A 2 -8.82 10.21 22.49
C GLN A 2 -8.20 9.38 21.33
N THR A 3 -8.06 8.06 21.53
CA THR A 3 -7.45 7.13 20.57
C THR A 3 -8.24 7.00 19.25
N TYR A 4 -9.56 7.22 19.28
CA TYR A 4 -10.41 7.14 18.08
C TYR A 4 -10.03 8.18 17.01
N TYR A 5 -9.61 9.37 17.45
CA TYR A 5 -9.22 10.43 16.53
C TYR A 5 -7.81 10.21 16.00
N THR A 6 -6.88 9.77 16.84
CA THR A 6 -5.46 9.61 16.48
C THR A 6 -5.23 8.48 15.47
N THR A 7 -6.04 7.42 15.49
CA THR A 7 -5.91 6.29 14.55
C THR A 7 -6.24 6.68 13.11
N THR A 8 -7.10 7.67 12.89
CA THR A 8 -7.56 8.05 11.54
C THR A 8 -6.47 8.65 10.66
N PHE A 9 -5.41 9.20 11.27
CA PHE A 9 -4.25 9.76 10.58
C PHE A 9 -2.95 8.99 10.88
N GLY A 10 -3.05 7.73 11.31
CA GLY A 10 -1.90 6.84 11.46
C GLY A 10 -1.12 6.98 12.76
N GLN A 11 -1.70 7.55 13.82
CA GLN A 11 -1.05 7.70 15.13
C GLN A 11 -1.69 6.77 16.18
N ALA A 12 -0.89 6.37 17.19
CA ALA A 12 -1.30 5.54 18.32
C ALA A 12 -1.62 4.06 18.02
N PHE A 13 -1.21 3.54 16.86
CA PHE A 13 -1.20 2.09 16.56
C PHE A 13 -0.01 1.72 15.69
N THR A 14 0.42 0.46 15.77
CA THR A 14 1.53 -0.07 14.96
C THR A 14 0.98 -1.06 13.93
N VAL A 15 1.53 -1.00 12.72
CA VAL A 15 1.23 -1.90 11.60
C VAL A 15 2.52 -2.36 10.96
N THR A 16 2.50 -3.55 10.36
CA THR A 16 3.66 -4.05 9.60
C THR A 16 3.59 -3.58 8.15
N ALA A 17 4.74 -3.39 7.51
CA ALA A 17 4.83 -3.05 6.08
C ALA A 17 3.95 -3.95 5.17
N PRO A 18 3.93 -5.29 5.31
CA PRO A 18 3.06 -6.14 4.49
C PRO A 18 1.56 -5.92 4.74
N GLN A 19 1.15 -5.54 5.96
CA GLN A 19 -0.25 -5.20 6.23
C GLN A 19 -0.67 -3.94 5.48
N VAL A 20 0.18 -2.91 5.49
CA VAL A 20 -0.09 -1.67 4.75
C VAL A 20 -0.12 -1.95 3.24
N ALA A 21 0.84 -2.72 2.72
CA ALA A 21 0.84 -3.14 1.32
C ALA A 21 -0.45 -3.87 0.91
N SER A 22 -0.96 -4.76 1.78
CA SER A 22 -2.23 -5.48 1.53
C SER A 22 -3.44 -4.55 1.44
N VAL A 23 -3.48 -3.47 2.24
CA VAL A 23 -4.56 -2.47 2.17
C VAL A 23 -4.56 -1.77 0.81
N TYR A 24 -3.40 -1.31 0.34
CA TYR A 24 -3.29 -0.67 -0.97
C TYR A 24 -3.54 -1.64 -2.13
N GLN A 25 -3.09 -2.90 -2.00
CA GLN A 25 -3.42 -3.97 -2.94
C GLN A 25 -4.94 -4.15 -3.06
N THR A 26 -5.67 -4.10 -1.95
CA THR A 26 -7.13 -4.22 -1.93
C THR A 26 -7.79 -3.10 -2.74
N ILE A 27 -7.32 -1.86 -2.60
CA ILE A 27 -7.82 -0.70 -3.38
C ILE A 27 -7.49 -0.87 -4.86
N ALA A 28 -6.24 -1.23 -5.18
CA ALA A 28 -5.78 -1.44 -6.55
C ALA A 28 -6.54 -2.58 -7.25
N ASN A 29 -7.02 -3.57 -6.50
CA ASN A 29 -7.73 -4.74 -6.99
C ASN A 29 -9.26 -4.59 -6.88
N GLY A 30 -9.79 -3.38 -7.11
CA GLY A 30 -11.25 -3.15 -7.17
C GLY A 30 -11.98 -3.44 -5.85
N GLY A 31 -11.29 -3.33 -4.71
CA GLY A 31 -11.83 -3.57 -3.39
C GLY A 31 -11.75 -5.02 -2.89
N VAL A 32 -11.05 -5.90 -3.62
CA VAL A 32 -10.87 -7.31 -3.26
C VAL A 32 -9.47 -7.55 -2.69
N LYS A 33 -9.41 -7.96 -1.43
CA LYS A 33 -8.19 -8.33 -0.74
C LYS A 33 -7.80 -9.74 -1.15
N VAL A 34 -6.61 -9.86 -1.72
CA VAL A 34 -5.99 -11.17 -2.01
C VAL A 34 -5.04 -11.49 -0.85
N PRO A 35 -5.03 -12.71 -0.31
CA PRO A 35 -4.10 -13.07 0.74
C PRO A 35 -2.66 -12.89 0.28
N LEU A 36 -1.82 -12.41 1.19
CA LEU A 36 -0.39 -12.30 0.93
C LEU A 36 0.22 -13.70 0.92
N SER A 37 0.91 -14.05 -0.18
CA SER A 37 1.77 -15.24 -0.26
C SER A 37 3.17 -14.83 -0.71
N LEU A 38 4.19 -15.43 -0.10
CA LEU A 38 5.59 -15.32 -0.53
C LEU A 38 6.03 -16.56 -1.32
N VAL A 39 5.25 -17.64 -1.29
CA VAL A 39 5.56 -18.92 -1.94
C VAL A 39 4.57 -19.12 -3.08
N GLU A 40 5.07 -19.23 -4.30
CA GLU A 40 4.25 -19.52 -5.48
C GLU A 40 4.01 -21.02 -5.62
N SER A 41 5.06 -21.83 -5.47
CA SER A 41 4.97 -23.28 -5.46
C SER A 41 6.23 -23.91 -4.83
N CYS A 42 6.12 -25.18 -4.47
CA CYS A 42 7.22 -26.03 -4.02
C CYS A 42 7.37 -27.20 -4.98
N THR A 43 8.56 -27.37 -5.58
CA THR A 43 8.85 -28.53 -6.44
C THR A 43 9.61 -29.58 -5.63
N LYS A 44 9.07 -30.80 -5.58
CA LYS A 44 9.71 -31.96 -4.92
C LYS A 44 10.85 -32.52 -5.77
N ALA A 45 11.70 -33.33 -5.16
CA ALA A 45 12.81 -34.02 -5.83
C ALA A 45 12.35 -34.99 -6.95
N ASP A 46 11.10 -35.46 -6.90
CA ASP A 46 10.48 -36.30 -7.92
C ASP A 46 9.85 -35.50 -9.09
N GLY A 47 9.98 -34.17 -9.08
CA GLY A 47 9.40 -33.27 -10.06
C GLY A 47 7.95 -32.87 -9.80
N THR A 48 7.31 -33.35 -8.73
CA THR A 48 5.94 -32.96 -8.38
C THR A 48 5.91 -31.50 -7.90
N VAL A 49 5.07 -30.68 -8.55
CA VAL A 49 4.84 -29.28 -8.16
C VAL A 49 3.65 -29.20 -7.20
N ILE A 50 3.85 -28.56 -6.05
CA ILE A 50 2.82 -28.33 -5.04
C ILE A 50 2.58 -26.84 -4.92
N THR A 51 1.36 -26.41 -5.22
CA THR A 51 0.92 -25.03 -4.97
C THR A 51 0.39 -24.94 -3.53
N PRO A 52 0.77 -23.91 -2.76
CA PRO A 52 0.24 -23.72 -1.41
C PRO A 52 -1.26 -23.41 -1.46
N ASP A 53 -1.98 -23.95 -0.48
CA ASP A 53 -3.38 -23.61 -0.24
C ASP A 53 -3.46 -22.22 0.38
N LEU A 54 -4.10 -21.28 -0.32
CA LEU A 54 -4.24 -19.90 0.11
C LEU A 54 -5.71 -19.64 0.46
N PRO A 55 -6.00 -18.77 1.45
CA PRO A 55 -7.37 -18.37 1.74
C PRO A 55 -8.07 -17.79 0.49
N GLU A 56 -9.38 -17.90 0.45
CA GLU A 56 -10.14 -17.29 -0.65
C GLU A 56 -10.06 -15.75 -0.60
N PRO A 57 -9.99 -15.07 -1.76
CA PRO A 57 -10.05 -13.62 -1.82
C PRO A 57 -11.33 -13.06 -1.19
N GLU A 58 -11.21 -11.95 -0.47
CA GLU A 58 -12.32 -11.34 0.25
C GLU A 58 -12.63 -9.94 -0.28
N ARG A 59 -13.92 -9.64 -0.52
CA ARG A 59 -14.34 -8.29 -0.87
C ARG A 59 -14.48 -7.43 0.40
N ILE A 60 -13.58 -6.45 0.53
CA ILE A 60 -13.59 -5.51 1.67
C ILE A 60 -14.44 -4.27 1.35
N ILE A 61 -14.36 -3.76 0.13
CA ILE A 61 -15.14 -2.61 -0.32
C ILE A 61 -15.75 -2.85 -1.71
N LYS A 62 -16.77 -2.05 -2.05
CA LYS A 62 -17.35 -2.06 -3.40
C LYS A 62 -16.34 -1.56 -4.41
N GLU A 63 -16.44 -2.06 -5.64
CA GLU A 63 -15.56 -1.65 -6.74
C GLU A 63 -15.61 -0.14 -7.01
N SER A 64 -16.81 0.44 -7.03
CA SER A 64 -16.98 1.90 -7.20
C SER A 64 -16.34 2.72 -6.08
N THR A 65 -16.32 2.20 -4.86
CA THR A 65 -15.62 2.84 -3.73
C THR A 65 -14.11 2.75 -3.94
N ALA A 66 -13.59 1.59 -4.34
CA ALA A 66 -12.17 1.41 -4.63
C ALA A 66 -11.69 2.33 -5.77
N GLU A 67 -12.47 2.46 -6.83
CA GLU A 67 -12.20 3.37 -7.94
C GLU A 67 -12.16 4.83 -7.46
N THR A 68 -13.17 5.26 -6.71
CA THR A 68 -13.23 6.63 -6.17
C THR A 68 -12.01 6.94 -5.29
N VAL A 69 -11.63 6.00 -4.41
CA VAL A 69 -10.45 6.15 -3.55
C VAL A 69 -9.16 6.16 -4.38
N GLY A 70 -9.06 5.32 -5.41
CA GLY A 70 -7.93 5.31 -6.34
C GLY A 70 -7.75 6.68 -7.02
N LEU A 71 -8.83 7.27 -7.54
CA LEU A 71 -8.80 8.60 -8.14
C LEU A 71 -8.38 9.69 -7.16
N MET A 72 -8.83 9.60 -5.90
CA MET A 72 -8.39 10.53 -4.84
C MET A 72 -6.89 10.40 -4.57
N LEU A 73 -6.35 9.18 -4.54
CA LEU A 73 -4.92 8.92 -4.33
C LEU A 73 -4.06 9.35 -5.53
N GLU A 74 -4.59 9.30 -6.75
CA GLU A 74 -3.90 9.84 -7.92
C GLU A 74 -3.77 11.37 -7.85
N ASN A 75 -4.81 12.07 -7.38
CA ASN A 75 -4.76 13.51 -7.22
C ASN A 75 -3.64 13.97 -6.27
N VAL A 76 -3.25 13.15 -5.29
CA VAL A 76 -2.11 13.43 -4.39
C VAL A 76 -0.80 13.55 -5.18
N PHE A 77 -0.61 12.75 -6.23
CA PHE A 77 0.61 12.80 -7.06
C PHE A 77 0.47 13.67 -8.30
N ALA A 78 -0.75 14.04 -8.71
CA ALA A 78 -0.94 15.01 -9.77
C ALA A 78 -0.81 16.46 -9.28
N GLN A 79 -1.20 16.75 -8.03
CA GLN A 79 -1.33 18.12 -7.51
C GLN A 79 -0.63 18.34 -6.17
N GLY A 80 0.03 17.31 -5.61
CA GLY A 80 0.73 17.41 -4.34
C GLY A 80 2.15 17.96 -4.45
N THR A 81 2.76 18.21 -3.30
CA THR A 81 4.12 18.78 -3.18
C THR A 81 5.22 17.91 -3.75
N LEU A 82 4.95 16.63 -4.02
CA LEU A 82 5.89 15.66 -4.61
C LEU A 82 5.53 15.30 -6.06
N ALA A 83 4.63 16.04 -6.70
CA ALA A 83 4.15 15.71 -8.04
C ALA A 83 5.29 15.66 -9.07
N ASP A 84 6.19 16.63 -9.03
CA ASP A 84 7.32 16.72 -9.97
C ASP A 84 8.38 15.63 -9.74
N ASP A 85 8.51 15.13 -8.50
CA ASP A 85 9.50 14.09 -8.14
C ASP A 85 9.04 12.66 -8.48
N ILE A 86 7.72 12.45 -8.64
CA ILE A 86 7.10 11.12 -8.75
C ILE A 86 6.48 10.89 -10.13
N LYS A 87 6.41 11.94 -10.97
CA LYS A 87 5.82 11.85 -12.31
C LYS A 87 6.65 10.95 -13.24
N ILE A 88 5.98 9.96 -13.83
CA ILE A 88 6.51 9.14 -14.92
C ILE A 88 5.59 9.33 -16.12
N ASP A 89 6.12 9.84 -17.22
CA ASP A 89 5.34 10.10 -18.43
C ASP A 89 4.68 8.82 -18.95
N GLY A 90 3.37 8.91 -19.24
CA GLY A 90 2.56 7.78 -19.71
C GLY A 90 1.98 6.88 -18.62
N TYR A 91 2.23 7.16 -17.33
CA TYR A 91 1.71 6.37 -16.21
C TYR A 91 0.80 7.19 -15.29
N ARG A 92 -0.25 6.54 -14.78
CA ARG A 92 -1.06 7.04 -13.68
C ARG A 92 -0.51 6.50 -12.38
N MET A 93 -0.02 7.41 -11.53
CA MET A 93 0.56 7.10 -10.24
C MET A 93 -0.44 7.45 -9.14
N ALA A 94 -0.66 6.52 -8.21
CA ALA A 94 -1.50 6.73 -7.04
C ALA A 94 -0.73 6.40 -5.77
N GLY A 95 -0.94 7.18 -4.70
CA GLY A 95 -0.33 6.86 -3.42
C GLY A 95 -0.56 7.93 -2.37
N LYS A 96 0.01 7.70 -1.19
CA LYS A 96 -0.14 8.60 -0.05
C LYS A 96 1.17 8.70 0.72
N THR A 97 1.51 9.92 1.10
CA THR A 97 2.63 10.20 2.01
C THR A 97 2.25 9.91 3.46
N GLY A 98 3.13 9.23 4.18
CA GLY A 98 3.02 9.00 5.63
C GLY A 98 4.07 9.80 6.39
N THR A 99 3.67 10.46 7.47
CA THR A 99 4.58 11.08 8.43
C THR A 99 4.18 10.63 9.82
N ALA A 100 5.04 9.88 10.49
CA ALA A 100 4.80 9.36 11.83
C ALA A 100 5.83 9.94 12.82
N GLN A 101 5.39 10.18 14.06
CA GLN A 101 6.28 10.59 15.14
C GLN A 101 6.71 9.35 15.90
N ILE A 102 8.03 9.20 16.06
CA ILE A 102 8.65 8.14 16.84
C ILE A 102 9.01 8.75 18.20
N SER A 103 8.50 8.14 19.27
CA SER A 103 8.91 8.49 20.63
C SER A 103 10.25 7.83 20.92
N ASP A 104 11.31 8.63 21.06
CA ASP A 104 12.54 8.17 21.72
C ASP A 104 12.27 8.28 23.23
N GLY A 105 12.54 7.24 24.02
CA GLY A 105 12.21 7.21 25.46
C GLY A 105 12.81 8.33 26.34
N ASN A 106 13.56 9.27 25.77
CA ASN A 106 13.88 10.59 26.31
C ASN A 106 13.15 11.62 25.45
N ALA A 107 12.39 12.54 26.05
CA ALA A 107 11.58 13.68 25.54
C ALA A 107 11.77 14.28 24.11
N ALA A 108 12.72 13.86 23.29
CA ALA A 108 12.83 14.12 21.87
C ALA A 108 11.91 13.19 21.04
N THR A 109 11.13 13.80 20.15
CA THR A 109 10.34 13.10 19.13
C THR A 109 11.07 13.18 17.79
N ARG A 110 11.28 12.03 17.14
CA ARG A 110 11.79 12.00 15.75
C ARG A 110 10.63 11.92 14.79
N THR A 111 10.70 12.69 13.70
CA THR A 111 9.72 12.64 12.62
C THR A 111 10.25 11.76 11.51
N ALA A 112 9.60 10.63 11.23
CA ALA A 112 9.87 9.80 10.07
C ALA A 112 8.88 10.19 8.97
N SER A 113 9.40 10.64 7.83
CA SER A 113 8.61 10.92 6.62
C SER A 113 9.18 10.07 5.49
N THR A 114 8.33 9.25 4.88
CA THR A 114 8.69 8.41 3.75
C THR A 114 8.09 9.00 2.48
N SER A 115 8.95 9.19 1.48
CA SER A 115 8.59 9.70 0.15
C SER A 115 8.70 8.57 -0.88
N PRO A 116 7.68 8.33 -1.72
CA PRO A 116 7.73 7.26 -2.70
C PRO A 116 8.79 7.54 -3.77
N ARG A 117 9.66 6.56 -4.06
CA ARG A 117 10.64 6.63 -5.16
C ARG A 117 10.47 5.39 -6.03
N SER A 118 10.15 5.56 -7.32
CA SER A 118 9.85 4.47 -8.24
C SER A 118 10.94 4.32 -9.31
N SER A 119 11.34 3.08 -9.59
CA SER A 119 11.93 2.66 -10.87
C SER A 119 11.00 1.60 -11.48
N ALA A 120 10.37 1.88 -12.62
CA ALA A 120 9.35 1.00 -13.20
C ALA A 120 9.66 0.60 -14.66
N THR A 121 9.51 -0.70 -14.93
CA THR A 121 9.49 -1.42 -16.22
C THR A 121 8.05 -1.92 -16.45
N PRO A 122 7.47 -1.95 -17.68
CA PRO A 122 6.01 -1.96 -17.92
C PRO A 122 5.33 -3.31 -17.56
N PRO A 123 4.00 -3.39 -17.23
CA PRO A 123 2.89 -2.93 -18.09
C PRO A 123 1.59 -2.39 -17.41
N ARG A 124 0.76 -1.64 -18.19
CA ARG A 124 -0.73 -1.40 -18.15
C ARG A 124 -1.53 -1.43 -16.82
N ARG A 125 -0.92 -1.32 -15.64
CA ARG A 125 -1.62 -1.34 -14.36
C ARG A 125 -1.22 -0.13 -13.53
N SER A 126 -2.20 0.53 -12.93
CA SER A 126 -1.99 1.62 -11.97
C SER A 126 -1.01 1.15 -10.90
N ALA A 127 0.07 1.91 -10.72
CA ALA A 127 1.07 1.61 -9.70
C ALA A 127 0.66 2.32 -8.40
N VAL A 128 0.38 1.53 -7.37
CA VAL A 128 0.20 2.06 -6.01
C VAL A 128 1.53 1.91 -5.29
N LEU A 129 2.23 3.02 -5.09
CA LEU A 129 3.57 3.02 -4.49
C LEU A 129 3.46 3.24 -2.97
N LEU A 130 4.07 2.34 -2.20
CA LEU A 130 4.18 2.42 -0.76
C LEU A 130 5.54 3.01 -0.36
N SER A 131 5.54 3.96 0.58
CA SER A 131 6.73 4.38 1.31
C SER A 131 6.39 4.63 2.76
#